data_AF-A0AAN0SJ88-F1
#
_entry.id   AF-A0AAN0SJ88-F1
#
_cell.length_a   1.000
_cell.length_b   1.000
_cell.length_c   1.000
_cell.angle_alpha   90.00
_cell.angle_beta   90.00
_cell.angle_gamma   90.00
#
_symmetry.space_group_name_H-M   'P 1'
#
loop_
_entity.id
_entity.type
_entity.pdbx_description
1 polymer ?
#
loop_
_entity_poly.entity_id
_entity_poly.type
_entity_poly.pdbx_seq_one_letter_code
_entity_poly.pdbx_strand_id
1 'polypeptide(L)'
;MTFKQFDFVNFVSGKWAIPVLYRLIVTVMDVRFGVLKRSMGSITQKELTKQLRAFESLGLVQRTVYPEMPLQVEYRVTALGAPLKPTQHSLAD
;
A
#
# COMPACT_ATOMS: atom_id res chain seq x y z
N MET A 1 -21.52 -7.27 2.75
CA MET A 1 -20.85 -5.98 3.07
C MET A 1 -20.26 -5.48 1.77
N THR A 2 -21.04 -4.71 1.01
CA THR A 2 -20.79 -4.43 -0.41
C THR A 2 -19.70 -3.37 -0.54
N PHE A 3 -18.51 -3.80 -0.96
CA PHE A 3 -17.44 -2.91 -1.41
C PHE A 3 -18.00 -2.08 -2.57
N LYS A 4 -18.19 -0.77 -2.39
CA LYS A 4 -18.67 0.07 -3.48
C LYS A 4 -17.53 0.20 -4.50
N GLN A 5 -17.73 -0.38 -5.67
CA GLN A 5 -16.90 -0.27 -6.88
C GLN A 5 -16.37 1.16 -7.15
N PHE A 6 -17.10 2.19 -6.69
CA PHE A 6 -16.77 3.61 -6.81
C PHE A 6 -15.55 4.08 -5.97
N ASP A 7 -15.26 3.45 -4.83
CA ASP A 7 -14.21 3.92 -3.92
C ASP A 7 -12.80 3.58 -4.45
N PHE A 8 -12.65 2.45 -5.13
CA PHE A 8 -11.38 2.04 -5.76
C PHE A 8 -10.96 3.00 -6.88
N VAL A 9 -11.90 3.46 -7.71
CA VAL A 9 -11.62 4.37 -8.83
C VAL A 9 -11.18 5.75 -8.31
N ASN A 10 -11.83 6.26 -7.27
CA ASN A 10 -11.42 7.50 -6.59
C ASN A 10 -10.09 7.36 -5.82
N PHE A 11 -9.75 6.15 -5.41
CA PHE A 11 -8.50 5.86 -4.73
C PHE A 11 -7.31 5.86 -5.69
N VAL A 12 -7.43 5.12 -6.81
CA VAL A 12 -6.37 5.05 -7.83
C VAL A 12 -6.20 6.38 -8.58
N SER A 13 -7.22 7.25 -8.60
CA SER A 13 -7.13 8.58 -9.21
C SER A 13 -6.29 9.59 -8.40
N GLY A 14 -5.90 9.26 -7.17
CA GLY A 14 -5.02 10.11 -6.37
C GLY A 14 -3.58 10.11 -6.89
N LYS A 15 -2.98 11.31 -7.01
CA LYS A 15 -1.57 11.54 -7.45
C LYS A 15 -0.54 10.58 -6.83
N TRP A 16 -0.79 10.13 -5.60
CA TRP A 16 0.16 9.37 -4.80
C TRP A 16 -0.16 7.88 -4.65
N ALA A 17 -1.33 7.42 -5.10
CA ALA A 17 -1.70 6.01 -4.94
C ALA A 17 -0.71 5.09 -5.68
N ILE A 18 -0.58 5.27 -7.01
CA ILE A 18 0.31 4.43 -7.82
C ILE A 18 1.77 4.55 -7.36
N PRO A 19 2.36 5.76 -7.16
CA PRO A 19 3.77 5.86 -6.76
C PRO A 19 4.08 5.25 -5.39
N VAL A 20 3.17 5.35 -4.40
CA VAL A 20 3.39 4.77 -3.06
C VAL A 20 3.33 3.25 -3.12
N LEU A 21 2.31 2.69 -3.79
CA LEU A 21 2.17 1.25 -3.90
C LEU A 21 3.31 0.63 -4.72
N TYR A 22 3.66 1.23 -5.85
CA TYR A 22 4.80 0.82 -6.66
C TYR A 22 6.08 0.78 -5.85
N ARG A 23 6.30 1.78 -5.00
CA ARG A 23 7.49 1.82 -4.16
C ARG A 23 7.54 0.68 -3.15
N LEU A 24 6.41 0.32 -2.55
CA LEU A 24 6.32 -0.84 -1.65
C LEU A 24 6.56 -2.16 -2.40
N ILE A 25 6.03 -2.29 -3.62
CA ILE A 25 6.26 -3.44 -4.50
C ILE A 25 7.76 -3.65 -4.76
N VAL A 26 8.47 -2.60 -5.21
CA VAL A 26 9.89 -2.73 -5.57
C VAL A 26 10.82 -2.86 -4.37
N THR A 27 10.38 -2.47 -3.17
CA THR A 27 11.22 -2.59 -1.97
C THR A 27 11.29 -4.03 -1.47
N VAL A 28 10.26 -4.85 -1.70
CA VAL A 28 10.15 -6.29 -1.36
C VAL A 28 10.22 -6.64 0.14
N MET A 29 10.83 -5.79 0.97
CA MET A 29 10.95 -5.93 2.43
C MET A 29 10.02 -4.99 3.21
N ASP A 30 9.99 -5.14 4.53
CA ASP A 30 9.26 -4.24 5.43
C ASP A 30 9.92 -2.84 5.42
N VAL A 31 9.10 -1.78 5.31
CA VAL A 31 9.61 -0.40 5.23
C VAL A 31 8.99 0.47 6.31
N ARG A 32 9.83 1.13 7.10
CA ARG A 32 9.40 2.15 8.07
C ARG A 32 8.84 3.38 7.38
N PHE A 33 7.84 4.01 7.99
CA PHE A 33 7.20 5.23 7.45
C PHE A 33 8.20 6.32 7.03
N GLY A 34 9.19 6.61 7.88
CA GLY A 34 10.17 7.66 7.62
C GLY A 34 11.07 7.36 6.41
N VAL A 35 11.44 6.09 6.21
CA VAL A 35 12.23 5.64 5.05
C VAL A 35 11.40 5.79 3.79
N LEU A 36 10.16 5.29 3.81
CA LEU A 36 9.24 5.42 2.69
C LEU A 36 8.98 6.89 2.35
N LYS A 37 8.70 7.75 3.33
CA LYS A 37 8.48 9.18 3.11
C LYS A 37 9.68 9.86 2.45
N ARG A 38 10.91 9.63 2.94
CA ARG A 38 12.12 10.23 2.36
C ARG A 38 12.33 9.81 0.91
N SER A 39 12.04 8.56 0.59
CA SER A 39 12.19 8.03 -0.77
C SER A 39 11.17 8.59 -1.77
N MET A 40 10.09 9.22 -1.30
CA MET A 40 9.00 9.76 -2.13
C MET A 40 9.14 11.27 -2.42
N GLY A 41 10.13 11.95 -1.82
CA GLY A 41 10.52 13.34 -2.13
C GLY A 41 9.49 14.41 -1.75
N SER A 42 8.40 14.52 -2.51
CA SER A 42 7.43 15.63 -2.44
C SER A 42 6.07 15.27 -1.81
N ILE A 43 5.88 14.02 -1.38
CA ILE A 43 4.65 13.62 -0.69
C ILE A 43 4.60 14.20 0.72
N THR A 44 3.44 14.74 1.11
CA THR A 44 3.22 15.19 2.49
C THR A 44 3.03 13.99 3.42
N GLN A 45 3.28 14.19 4.73
CA GLN A 45 2.99 13.15 5.73
C GLN A 45 1.52 12.74 5.73
N LYS A 46 0.62 13.73 5.67
CA LYS A 46 -0.82 13.52 5.66
C LYS A 46 -1.25 12.65 4.48
N GLU A 47 -0.72 12.95 3.29
CA GLU A 47 -1.07 12.21 2.09
C GLU A 47 -0.49 10.79 2.09
N LEU A 48 0.77 10.61 2.52
CA LEU A 48 1.34 9.27 2.66
C LEU A 48 0.54 8.40 3.65
N THR A 49 0.16 8.96 4.81
CA THR A 49 -0.67 8.26 5.80
C THR A 49 -2.04 7.90 5.21
N LYS A 50 -2.67 8.82 4.45
CA LYS A 50 -3.94 8.57 3.78
C LYS A 50 -3.84 7.39 2.81
N GLN A 51 -2.80 7.37 1.98
CA GLN A 51 -2.57 6.29 1.01
C GLN A 51 -2.32 4.94 1.71
N LEU A 52 -1.45 4.90 2.72
CA LEU A 52 -1.14 3.67 3.47
C LEU A 52 -2.36 3.08 4.18
N ARG A 53 -3.19 3.91 4.82
CA ARG A 53 -4.45 3.45 5.46
C ARG A 53 -5.45 2.91 4.45
N ALA A 54 -5.54 3.56 3.29
CA ALA A 54 -6.40 3.08 2.22
C ALA A 54 -5.90 1.73 1.69
N PHE A 55 -4.61 1.58 1.37
CA PHE A 55 -4.04 0.27 0.98
C PHE A 55 -4.25 -0.82 2.04
N GLU A 56 -4.11 -0.48 3.33
CA GLU A 56 -4.39 -1.39 4.44
C GLU A 56 -5.86 -1.84 4.46
N SER A 57 -6.79 -0.89 4.31
CA SER A 57 -8.23 -1.21 4.24
C SER A 57 -8.62 -2.05 3.02
N LEU A 58 -7.87 -1.92 1.92
CA LEU A 58 -8.03 -2.71 0.69
C LEU A 58 -7.28 -4.06 0.77
N GLY A 59 -6.53 -4.32 1.85
CA GLY A 59 -5.70 -5.51 1.98
C GLY A 59 -4.47 -5.55 1.08
N LEU A 60 -4.09 -4.44 0.44
CA LEU A 60 -2.95 -4.33 -0.47
C LEU A 60 -1.62 -4.15 0.28
N VAL A 61 -1.68 -3.59 1.48
CA VAL A 61 -0.51 -3.35 2.34
C VAL A 61 -0.81 -3.84 3.75
N GLN A 62 0.13 -4.57 4.34
CA GLN A 62 0.11 -4.95 5.73
C GLN A 62 0.88 -3.92 6.55
N ARG A 63 0.31 -3.51 7.68
CA ARG A 63 0.95 -2.67 8.69
C ARG A 63 1.32 -3.51 9.90
N THR A 64 2.61 -3.53 10.25
CA THR A 64 3.10 -4.23 11.43
C THR A 64 3.55 -3.21 12.47
N VAL A 65 3.10 -3.39 13.72
CA VAL A 65 3.49 -2.55 14.86
C VAL A 65 4.45 -3.34 15.73
N TYR A 66 5.63 -2.80 15.97
CA TYR A 66 6.63 -3.37 16.87
C TYR A 66 6.62 -2.58 18.17
N PRO A 67 6.15 -3.18 19.29
CA PRO A 67 5.98 -2.50 20.58
C PRO A 67 7.30 -2.35 21.36
N GLU A 68 8.36 -1.93 20.68
CA GLU A 68 9.64 -1.60 21.28
C GLU A 68 9.76 -0.08 21.53
N MET A 69 10.79 0.34 22.26
CA MET A 69 11.07 1.76 22.48
C MET A 69 12.24 2.18 21.59
N PRO A 70 12.06 3.09 20.61
CA PRO A 70 10.83 3.79 20.23
C PRO A 70 9.85 2.93 19.41
N LEU A 71 8.54 3.17 19.56
CA LEU A 71 7.49 2.44 18.84
C LEU A 71 7.72 2.49 17.33
N GLN A 72 7.83 1.32 16.68
CA GLN A 72 8.07 1.24 15.25
C GLN A 72 6.84 0.73 14.49
N VAL A 73 6.65 1.26 13.29
CA VAL A 73 5.61 0.82 12.37
C VAL A 73 6.25 0.59 11.01
N GLU A 74 6.00 -0.57 10.46
CA GLU A 74 6.47 -0.97 9.14
C GLU A 74 5.30 -1.33 8.23
N TYR A 75 5.55 -1.17 6.93
CA TYR A 75 4.59 -1.43 5.87
C TYR A 75 5.21 -2.37 4.85
N ARG A 76 4.44 -3.37 4.42
CA ARG A 76 4.81 -4.31 3.37
C ARG A 76 3.65 -4.55 2.43
N VAL A 77 3.95 -4.69 1.14
CA VAL A 77 2.94 -5.09 0.16
C VAL A 77 2.48 -6.53 0.43
N THR A 78 1.18 -6.77 0.41
CA THR A 78 0.64 -8.14 0.52
C THR A 78 0.72 -8.85 -0.83
N ALA A 79 0.38 -10.14 -0.87
CA ALA A 79 0.22 -10.87 -2.13
C ALA A 79 -0.86 -10.26 -3.04
N LEU A 80 -1.91 -9.66 -2.47
CA LEU A 80 -2.97 -8.96 -3.22
C LEU A 80 -2.49 -7.63 -3.80
N GLY A 81 -1.64 -6.91 -3.07
CA GLY A 81 -1.08 -5.62 -3.50
C GLY A 81 0.15 -5.73 -4.39
N ALA A 82 0.79 -6.90 -4.43
CA ALA A 82 1.81 -7.21 -5.40
C ALA A 82 1.21 -7.08 -6.81
N PRO A 83 2.00 -6.70 -7.84
CA PRO A 83 1.48 -6.58 -9.19
C PRO A 83 0.80 -7.90 -9.51
N LEU A 84 -0.45 -7.80 -10.00
CA LEU A 84 -1.19 -8.91 -10.57
C LEU A 84 -0.22 -9.61 -11.54
N LYS A 85 0.45 -10.67 -11.10
CA LYS A 85 0.90 -11.69 -12.04
C LYS A 85 -0.36 -11.98 -12.85
N PRO A 86 -0.32 -11.94 -14.19
CA PRO A 86 -1.52 -12.20 -14.97
C PRO A 86 -2.17 -13.44 -14.39
N THR A 87 -3.41 -13.29 -13.91
CA THR A 87 -4.14 -14.37 -13.25
C THR A 87 -4.40 -15.43 -14.31
N GLN A 88 -3.46 -16.34 -14.51
CA GLN A 88 -3.60 -17.51 -15.39
C GLN A 88 -4.43 -18.61 -14.71
N HIS A 89 -5.35 -18.24 -13.83
CA HIS A 89 -6.21 -19.19 -13.14
C HIS A 89 -7.61 -18.59 -12.97
N SER A 90 -8.38 -18.63 -14.06
CA SER A 90 -9.81 -18.96 -14.07
C SER A 90 -10.39 -18.77 -15.48
N LEU A 91 -9.92 -19.59 -16.43
CA LEU A 91 -10.68 -20.03 -17.60
C LEU A 91 -10.47 -21.55 -17.70
N ALA A 92 -10.99 -22.27 -16.72
CA ALA A 92 -11.73 -23.49 -16.95
C ALA A 92 -13.13 -23.10 -16.48
N ASP A 93 -14.10 -22.88 -17.37
CA ASP A 93 -14.60 -23.83 -18.36
C ASP A 93 -14.65 -23.32 -19.81
#